data_AF-B8AQW2-F1
#
_entry.id   AF-B8AQW2-F1
#
_cell.length_a   1.000
_cell.length_b   1.000
_cell.length_c   1.000
_cell.angle_alpha   90.00
_cell.angle_beta   90.00
_cell.angle_gamma   90.00
#
_symmetry.space_group_name_H-M   'P 1'
#
loop_
_entity.id
_entity.type
_entity.pdbx_description
1 polymer ?
#
loop_
_entity_poly.entity_id
_entity_poly.type
_entity_poly.pdbx_seq_one_letter_code
_entity_poly.pdbx_strand_id
1 'polypeptide(L)'
;MSRLDSARPEQVNEWLRYAVRRVVKTFWFNACDSTPIGAWWAPPPRDHGHQLPTVELPSYGRTASINLNLSSYPFRLKLPASPAARYEALTDLSLSSAWFGEDEAVAGRRTLGDFISSCCPRLRKLEIIDPMRLPQLVLRAEALEELIVASTRDTQTMDVTAPNLRIFELHYFNSMTSVTSYGESIDLVVRITAPRLEEIAINNSTPGDRGQPGPADTWPGKRSPSQKPHSSDAWA
;
A
#
# COMPACT_ATOMS: atom_id res chain seq x y z
N MET A 1 17.80 -11.86 -25.48
CA MET A 1 17.02 -10.61 -25.31
C MET A 1 17.51 -9.96 -24.05
N SER A 2 18.20 -8.83 -24.18
CA SER A 2 18.79 -8.09 -23.06
C SER A 2 17.68 -7.61 -22.13
N ARG A 3 17.87 -7.77 -20.81
CA ARG A 3 17.05 -7.16 -19.77
C ARG A 3 16.82 -5.69 -20.16
N LEU A 4 15.57 -5.24 -20.18
CA LEU A 4 15.28 -3.80 -20.16
C LEU A 4 16.01 -3.26 -18.93
N ASP A 5 16.97 -2.36 -19.14
CA ASP A 5 17.71 -1.75 -18.04
C ASP A 5 16.70 -1.01 -17.16
N SER A 6 16.58 -1.44 -15.91
CA SER A 6 15.81 -0.78 -14.85
C SER A 6 16.12 0.72 -14.85
N ALA A 7 15.11 1.57 -14.72
CA ALA A 7 15.33 3.01 -14.56
C ALA A 7 16.24 3.26 -13.35
N ARG A 8 17.33 4.00 -13.55
CA ARG A 8 18.26 4.35 -12.45
C ARG A 8 17.59 5.34 -11.49
N PRO A 9 17.94 5.33 -10.20
CA PRO A 9 17.33 6.21 -9.19
C PRO A 9 17.44 7.70 -9.57
N GLU A 10 18.55 8.11 -10.18
CA GLU A 10 18.76 9.48 -10.66
C GLU A 10 17.76 9.84 -11.75
N GLN A 11 17.48 8.93 -12.68
CA GLN A 11 16.50 9.12 -13.75
C GLN A 11 15.09 9.24 -13.18
N VAL A 12 14.73 8.39 -12.21
CA VAL A 12 13.45 8.46 -11.50
C VAL A 12 13.28 9.83 -10.83
N ASN A 13 14.32 10.31 -10.15
CA ASN A 13 14.31 11.62 -9.51
C ASN A 13 14.18 12.78 -10.52
N GLU A 14 14.85 12.71 -11.67
CA GLU A 14 14.68 13.70 -12.74
C GLU A 14 13.24 13.72 -13.27
N TRP A 15 12.67 12.55 -13.56
CA TRP A 15 11.29 12.43 -14.03
C TRP A 15 10.29 12.95 -13.00
N LEU A 16 10.48 12.59 -11.72
CA LEU A 16 9.65 13.05 -10.62
C LEU A 16 9.73 14.57 -10.48
N ARG A 17 10.93 15.16 -10.48
CA ARG A 17 11.12 16.63 -10.43
C ARG A 17 10.49 17.33 -11.62
N TYR A 18 10.65 16.78 -12.83
CA TYR A 18 10.05 17.36 -14.03
C TYR A 18 8.52 17.29 -13.98
N ALA A 19 7.98 16.11 -13.68
CA ALA A 19 6.55 15.85 -13.71
C ALA A 19 5.81 16.63 -12.62
N VAL A 20 6.27 16.59 -11.38
CA VAL A 20 5.62 17.30 -10.26
C VAL A 20 5.60 18.82 -10.47
N ARG A 21 6.56 19.36 -11.25
CA ARG A 21 6.60 20.79 -11.64
C ARG A 21 5.70 21.15 -12.82
N ARG A 22 5.54 20.26 -13.79
CA ARG A 22 4.91 20.55 -15.09
C ARG A 22 3.52 19.95 -15.25
N VAL A 23 3.29 18.79 -14.68
CA VAL A 23 2.05 18.01 -14.79
C VAL A 23 1.08 18.46 -13.72
N VAL A 24 -0.11 18.88 -14.14
CA VAL A 24 -1.14 19.40 -13.23
C VAL A 24 -2.10 18.31 -12.77
N LYS A 25 -2.33 17.27 -13.59
CA LYS A 25 -3.32 16.23 -13.31
C LYS A 25 -2.73 15.07 -12.51
N THR A 26 -2.11 14.11 -13.19
CA THR A 26 -1.68 12.85 -12.57
C THR A 26 -0.26 12.53 -12.99
N PHE A 27 0.57 12.23 -12.00
CA PHE A 27 1.86 11.60 -12.21
C PHE A 27 1.78 10.15 -11.74
N TRP A 28 2.04 9.23 -12.65
CA TRP A 28 2.11 7.80 -12.37
C TRP A 28 3.52 7.32 -12.70
N PHE A 29 4.18 6.74 -11.70
CA PHE A 29 5.47 6.09 -11.88
C PHE A 29 5.37 4.67 -11.35
N ASN A 30 5.66 3.72 -12.23
CA ASN A 30 5.74 2.33 -11.87
C ASN A 30 7.16 1.85 -12.12
N ALA A 31 7.86 1.61 -11.02
CA ALA A 31 9.18 1.02 -11.04
C ALA A 31 9.14 -0.48 -11.33
N CYS A 32 7.97 -1.13 -11.47
CA CYS A 32 7.84 -2.54 -11.87
C CYS A 32 8.60 -2.84 -13.17
N ASP A 33 9.88 -3.15 -13.05
CA ASP A 33 10.48 -4.16 -13.88
C ASP A 33 9.74 -5.47 -13.61
N SER A 34 9.50 -6.19 -14.68
CA SER A 34 9.26 -7.62 -14.64
C SER A 34 10.51 -8.30 -14.08
N THR A 35 10.75 -8.13 -12.78
CA THR A 35 11.51 -9.12 -12.04
C THR A 35 10.80 -10.45 -12.31
N PRO A 36 11.54 -11.53 -12.60
CA PRO A 36 10.92 -12.83 -12.83
C PRO A 36 9.93 -13.08 -11.70
N ILE A 37 8.88 -13.86 -11.97
CA ILE A 37 8.11 -14.56 -10.95
C ILE A 37 9.19 -15.28 -10.13
N GLY A 38 9.65 -14.64 -9.06
CA GLY A 38 11.10 -14.61 -8.78
C GLY A 38 11.57 -13.78 -7.59
N ALA A 39 11.46 -12.47 -7.72
CA ALA A 39 12.15 -11.58 -6.77
C ALA A 39 11.28 -11.25 -5.55
N TRP A 40 9.96 -11.39 -5.66
CA TRP A 40 8.98 -11.14 -4.60
C TRP A 40 9.13 -12.07 -3.38
N TRP A 41 9.86 -13.19 -3.51
CA TRP A 41 10.13 -14.16 -2.44
C TRP A 41 11.52 -14.04 -1.83
N ALA A 42 12.41 -13.21 -2.41
CA ALA A 42 13.70 -12.98 -1.79
C ALA A 42 13.46 -12.09 -0.57
N PRO A 43 13.81 -12.54 0.65
CA PRO A 43 13.71 -11.67 1.81
C PRO A 43 14.50 -10.39 1.53
N PRO A 44 13.95 -9.20 1.82
CA PRO A 44 14.68 -7.96 1.63
C PRO A 44 16.02 -8.07 2.36
N PRO A 45 17.14 -7.67 1.75
CA PRO A 45 18.45 -7.75 2.39
C PRO A 45 18.40 -7.06 3.75
N ARG A 46 18.65 -7.81 4.82
CA ARG A 46 18.41 -7.39 6.22
C ARG A 46 19.26 -6.19 6.67
N ASP A 47 20.29 -5.80 5.90
CA ASP A 47 21.36 -4.91 6.37
C ASP A 47 21.68 -3.67 5.51
N HIS A 48 20.90 -3.35 4.47
CA HIS A 48 21.30 -2.30 3.52
C HIS A 48 20.46 -1.04 3.54
N GLY A 49 19.78 -0.71 4.64
CA GLY A 49 19.02 0.54 4.76
C GLY A 49 19.82 1.80 4.35
N HIS A 50 21.14 1.81 4.55
CA HIS A 50 22.04 2.91 4.19
C HIS A 50 22.50 2.93 2.72
N GLN A 51 22.30 1.85 1.97
CA GLN A 51 22.73 1.73 0.56
C GLN A 51 21.56 1.66 -0.43
N LEU A 52 20.32 1.77 0.06
CA LEU A 52 19.15 1.78 -0.80
C LEU A 52 19.16 3.02 -1.71
N PRO A 53 18.88 2.85 -3.02
CA PRO A 53 18.69 3.96 -3.91
C PRO A 53 17.56 4.84 -3.42
N THR A 54 17.78 6.15 -3.48
CA THR A 54 16.82 7.12 -2.95
C THR A 54 15.96 7.69 -4.07
N VAL A 55 14.65 7.73 -3.83
CA VAL A 55 13.68 8.54 -4.59
C VAL A 55 13.21 9.68 -3.70
N GLU A 56 13.35 10.92 -4.15
CA GLU A 56 13.07 12.13 -3.37
C GLU A 56 11.87 12.87 -3.92
N LEU A 57 10.81 13.01 -3.12
CA LEU A 57 9.70 13.90 -3.47
C LEU A 57 10.20 15.35 -3.51
N PRO A 58 9.90 16.11 -4.59
CA PRO A 58 10.22 17.53 -4.67
C PRO A 58 9.58 18.33 -3.52
N SER A 59 10.11 19.51 -3.17
CA SER A 59 9.49 20.32 -2.12
C SER A 59 8.19 21.00 -2.56
N TYR A 60 7.96 21.16 -3.86
CA TYR A 60 6.76 21.81 -4.38
C TYR A 60 6.23 21.05 -5.59
N GLY A 61 4.92 20.93 -5.66
CA GLY A 61 4.22 20.27 -6.75
C GLY A 61 2.91 20.93 -7.10
N ARG A 62 2.58 20.92 -8.40
CA ARG A 62 1.31 21.42 -8.94
C ARG A 62 0.34 20.28 -9.31
N THR A 63 0.77 19.04 -9.10
CA THR A 63 0.04 17.84 -9.50
C THR A 63 -1.07 17.52 -8.50
N ALA A 64 -2.25 17.16 -9.00
CA ALA A 64 -3.37 16.76 -8.18
C ALA A 64 -3.29 15.30 -7.70
N SER A 65 -2.64 14.43 -8.46
CA SER A 65 -2.50 13.01 -8.11
C SER A 65 -1.07 12.50 -8.33
N ILE A 66 -0.52 11.82 -7.33
CA ILE A 66 0.77 11.14 -7.40
C ILE A 66 0.56 9.68 -7.06
N ASN A 67 0.96 8.80 -7.98
CA ASN A 67 0.99 7.36 -7.75
C ASN A 67 2.41 6.85 -8.00
N LEU A 68 3.04 6.33 -6.95
CA LEU A 68 4.39 5.80 -6.96
C LEU A 68 4.34 4.33 -6.57
N ASN A 69 4.57 3.44 -7.54
CA ASN A 69 4.85 2.04 -7.28
C ASN A 69 6.37 1.81 -7.36
N LEU A 70 6.98 1.44 -6.24
CA LEU A 70 8.44 1.31 -6.08
C LEU A 70 8.88 -0.15 -5.93
N SER A 71 8.07 -1.11 -6.37
CA SER A 71 8.22 -2.53 -6.02
C SER A 71 9.38 -3.31 -6.66
N SER A 72 10.07 -2.81 -7.70
CA SER A 72 11.16 -3.58 -8.33
C SER A 72 12.48 -3.59 -7.59
N TYR A 73 12.73 -2.57 -6.78
CA TYR A 73 13.90 -2.48 -5.94
C TYR A 73 13.48 -1.77 -4.66
N PRO A 74 14.00 -2.13 -3.48
CA PRO A 74 13.71 -1.37 -2.26
C PRO A 74 14.25 0.07 -2.39
N PHE A 75 13.42 0.98 -2.91
CA PHE A 75 13.73 2.40 -3.00
C PHE A 75 13.42 3.06 -1.67
N ARG A 76 14.40 3.75 -1.11
CA ARG A 76 14.18 4.64 0.03
C ARG A 76 13.45 5.88 -0.45
N LEU A 77 12.21 6.06 0.00
CA LEU A 77 11.44 7.26 -0.27
C LEU A 77 11.85 8.34 0.72
N LYS A 78 12.41 9.45 0.22
CA LYS A 78 12.63 10.64 1.02
C LYS A 78 11.52 11.65 0.78
N LEU A 79 10.88 12.03 1.89
CA LEU A 79 9.87 13.06 1.93
C LEU A 79 10.55 14.44 2.03
N PRO A 80 9.90 15.51 1.55
CA PRO A 80 10.48 16.85 1.60
C PRO A 80 10.60 17.33 3.06
N ALA A 81 11.83 17.53 3.51
CA ALA A 81 12.13 17.99 4.87
C ALA A 81 11.90 19.50 5.07
N SER A 82 11.82 20.29 3.99
CA SER A 82 11.64 21.74 4.08
C SER A 82 10.27 22.10 4.68
N PRO A 83 10.21 22.99 5.68
CA PRO A 83 8.95 23.53 6.19
C PRO A 83 8.15 24.31 5.13
N ALA A 84 8.83 24.82 4.11
CA ALA A 84 8.22 25.53 2.99
C ALA A 84 7.64 24.57 1.92
N ALA A 85 7.82 23.25 2.09
CA ALA A 85 7.31 22.29 1.13
C ALA A 85 5.79 22.28 1.12
N ARG A 86 5.19 22.40 -0.07
CA ARG A 86 3.74 22.50 -0.25
C ARG A 86 3.25 21.84 -1.53
N TYR A 87 2.23 21.01 -1.36
CA TYR A 87 1.50 20.30 -2.40
C TYR A 87 0.04 20.76 -2.36
N GLU A 88 -0.20 22.03 -2.68
CA GLU A 88 -1.52 22.67 -2.50
C GLU A 88 -2.60 22.14 -3.44
N ALA A 89 -2.20 21.47 -4.52
CA ALA A 89 -3.13 20.85 -5.48
C ALA A 89 -3.36 19.37 -5.22
N LEU A 90 -2.52 18.70 -4.42
CA LEU A 90 -2.52 17.25 -4.28
C LEU A 90 -3.75 16.78 -3.50
N THR A 91 -4.61 16.03 -4.18
CA THR A 91 -5.82 15.41 -3.65
C THR A 91 -5.67 13.90 -3.49
N ASP A 92 -4.78 13.27 -4.25
CA ASP A 92 -4.64 11.82 -4.29
C ASP A 92 -3.16 11.42 -4.20
N LEU A 93 -2.82 10.59 -3.21
CA LEU A 93 -1.48 10.06 -3.03
C LEU A 93 -1.55 8.54 -2.86
N SER A 94 -0.89 7.81 -3.74
CA SER A 94 -0.74 6.36 -3.66
C SER A 94 0.74 6.00 -3.64
N LEU A 95 1.16 5.26 -2.61
CA LEU A 95 2.53 4.82 -2.37
C LEU A 95 2.53 3.30 -2.21
N SER A 96 3.21 2.60 -3.12
CA SER A 96 3.32 1.14 -3.09
C SER A 96 4.76 0.68 -2.96
N SER A 97 5.03 -0.27 -2.05
CA SER A 97 6.35 -0.87 -1.82
C SER A 97 7.46 0.16 -1.55
N ALA A 98 7.11 1.25 -0.87
CA ALA A 98 8.04 2.31 -0.51
C ALA A 98 8.75 2.01 0.82
N TRP A 99 10.07 2.25 0.87
CA TRP A 99 10.86 2.12 2.09
C TRP A 99 10.97 3.45 2.84
N PHE A 100 10.36 3.53 4.02
CA PHE A 100 10.33 4.75 4.85
C PHE A 100 11.48 4.81 5.86
N GLY A 101 11.89 3.64 6.39
CA GLY A 101 12.99 3.50 7.35
C GLY A 101 12.79 4.24 8.67
N GLU A 102 11.54 4.45 9.09
CA GLU A 102 11.19 5.29 10.25
C GLU A 102 11.52 4.64 11.61
N ASP A 103 12.00 3.40 11.62
CA ASP A 103 12.59 2.75 12.78
C ASP A 103 14.04 3.18 13.07
N GLU A 104 14.71 3.79 12.11
CA GLU A 104 16.05 4.36 12.30
C GLU A 104 15.94 5.77 12.87
N ALA A 105 16.46 5.99 14.08
CA ALA A 105 16.52 7.32 14.70
C ALA A 105 17.51 8.24 13.96
N VAL A 106 17.05 8.87 12.88
CA VAL A 106 17.82 9.83 12.09
C VAL A 106 17.31 11.24 12.36
N ALA A 107 18.16 12.06 12.97
CA ALA A 107 17.85 13.45 13.29
C ALA A 107 17.39 14.23 12.05
N GLY A 108 16.28 14.95 12.16
CA GLY A 108 15.72 15.77 11.09
C GLY A 108 14.97 15.01 9.98
N ARG A 109 14.77 13.70 10.12
CA ARG A 109 13.87 12.96 9.22
C ARG A 109 12.42 13.35 9.50
N ARG A 110 11.70 13.65 8.43
CA ARG A 110 10.26 13.88 8.46
C ARG A 110 9.52 12.57 8.24
N THR A 111 8.53 12.27 9.07
CA THR A 111 7.67 11.09 8.93
C THR A 111 6.65 11.27 7.81
N LEU A 112 6.05 10.17 7.33
CA LEU A 112 4.91 10.23 6.40
C LEU A 112 3.76 11.06 6.96
N GLY A 113 3.46 10.89 8.25
CA GLY A 113 2.45 11.66 8.96
C GLY A 113 2.70 13.16 8.95
N ASP A 114 3.93 13.57 9.24
CA ASP A 114 4.34 14.97 9.24
C ASP A 114 4.26 15.59 7.83
N PHE A 115 4.66 14.84 6.81
CA PHE A 115 4.56 15.29 5.42
C PHE A 115 3.11 15.52 5.01
N ILE A 116 2.22 14.58 5.30
CA ILE A 116 0.80 14.71 4.93
C ILE A 116 0.15 15.88 5.69
N SER A 117 0.37 15.95 7.01
CA SER A 117 -0.26 16.97 7.86
C SER A 117 0.19 18.39 7.52
N SER A 118 1.46 18.58 7.15
CA SER A 118 2.03 19.93 6.93
C SER A 118 2.10 20.36 5.47
N CYS A 119 2.23 19.42 4.53
CA CYS A 119 2.48 19.76 3.11
C CYS A 119 1.27 19.52 2.21
N CYS A 120 0.28 18.71 2.61
CA CYS A 120 -0.78 18.22 1.74
C CYS A 120 -2.18 18.65 2.24
N PRO A 121 -2.50 19.97 2.29
CA PRO A 121 -3.71 20.48 2.95
C PRO A 121 -5.02 20.10 2.24
N ARG A 122 -4.97 19.58 1.01
CA ARG A 122 -6.14 19.17 0.22
C ARG A 122 -6.18 17.68 -0.07
N LEU A 123 -5.33 16.88 0.57
CA LEU A 123 -5.27 15.45 0.33
C LEU A 123 -6.58 14.81 0.79
N ARG A 124 -7.31 14.21 -0.16
CA ARG A 124 -8.60 13.53 0.06
C ARG A 124 -8.45 12.01 0.07
N LYS A 125 -7.53 11.48 -0.74
CA LYS A 125 -7.29 10.04 -0.84
C LYS A 125 -5.83 9.72 -0.54
N LEU A 126 -5.62 8.82 0.41
CA LEU A 126 -4.31 8.24 0.72
C LEU A 126 -4.39 6.73 0.60
N GLU A 127 -3.51 6.17 -0.23
CA GLU A 127 -3.34 4.74 -0.39
C GLU A 127 -1.89 4.36 -0.08
N ILE A 128 -1.70 3.43 0.85
CA ILE A 128 -0.40 2.92 1.25
C ILE A 128 -0.44 1.39 1.11
N ILE A 129 0.34 0.86 0.18
CA ILE A 129 0.40 -0.58 -0.11
C ILE A 129 1.81 -1.07 0.18
N ASP A 130 1.92 -2.13 0.96
CA ASP A 130 3.18 -2.80 1.28
C ASP A 130 4.28 -1.85 1.81
N PRO A 131 3.98 -1.01 2.82
CA PRO A 131 4.98 -0.09 3.35
C PRO A 131 6.09 -0.87 4.05
N MET A 132 7.35 -0.55 3.73
CA MET A 132 8.50 -1.19 4.34
C MET A 132 9.12 -0.28 5.40
N ARG A 133 9.43 -0.85 6.59
CA ARG A 133 10.03 -0.13 7.73
C ARG A 133 9.23 1.09 8.15
N LEU A 134 7.92 0.91 8.29
CA LEU A 134 6.97 1.89 8.81
C LEU A 134 6.26 1.29 10.03
N PRO A 135 6.93 1.21 11.20
CA PRO A 135 6.38 0.53 12.39
C PRO A 135 5.19 1.26 13.01
N GLN A 136 5.12 2.58 12.83
CA GLN A 136 4.07 3.42 13.35
C GLN A 136 3.59 4.39 12.27
N LEU A 137 2.28 4.47 12.07
CA LEU A 137 1.65 5.48 11.23
C LEU A 137 0.80 6.42 12.09
N VAL A 138 1.33 7.60 12.40
CA VAL A 138 0.55 8.68 13.03
C VAL A 138 0.09 9.65 11.95
N LEU A 139 -1.21 9.69 11.68
CA LEU A 139 -1.78 10.51 10.61
C LEU A 139 -2.68 11.60 11.19
N ARG A 140 -2.41 12.86 10.81
CA ARG A 140 -3.23 14.04 11.13
C ARG A 140 -3.59 14.73 9.81
N ALA A 141 -4.80 14.51 9.32
CA ALA A 141 -5.18 14.99 8.00
C ALA A 141 -6.65 15.45 7.99
N GLU A 142 -6.87 16.77 7.99
CA GLU A 142 -8.22 17.33 8.06
C GLU A 142 -9.04 17.06 6.80
N ALA A 143 -8.42 17.19 5.62
CA ALA A 143 -9.11 17.06 4.33
C ALA A 143 -9.27 15.61 3.84
N LEU A 144 -8.72 14.63 4.56
CA LEU A 144 -8.70 13.23 4.12
C LEU A 144 -10.11 12.64 4.21
N GLU A 145 -10.58 12.08 3.09
CA GLU A 145 -11.90 11.47 2.90
C GLU A 145 -11.81 9.94 2.77
N GLU A 146 -10.71 9.43 2.22
CA GLU A 146 -10.48 8.00 1.96
C GLU A 146 -9.06 7.59 2.37
N LEU A 147 -8.95 6.54 3.19
CA LEU A 147 -7.70 5.93 3.61
C LEU A 147 -7.71 4.44 3.31
N ILE A 148 -6.81 4.00 2.45
CA ILE A 148 -6.57 2.58 2.13
C ILE A 148 -5.17 2.21 2.60
N VAL A 149 -5.07 1.18 3.43
CA VAL A 149 -3.80 0.63 3.87
C VAL A 149 -3.78 -0.87 3.61
N ALA A 150 -2.79 -1.35 2.88
CA ALA A 150 -2.67 -2.77 2.52
C ALA A 150 -1.28 -3.33 2.84
N SER A 151 -1.21 -4.61 3.21
CA SER A 151 0.04 -5.38 3.40
C SER A 151 1.03 -4.73 4.39
N THR A 152 0.58 -4.45 5.62
CA THR A 152 1.42 -3.84 6.65
C THR A 152 2.27 -4.88 7.38
N ARG A 153 3.32 -5.41 6.74
CA ARG A 153 4.19 -6.43 7.36
C ARG A 153 4.91 -5.89 8.61
N ASP A 154 5.28 -4.62 8.59
CA ASP A 154 6.09 -4.00 9.64
C ASP A 154 5.29 -3.05 10.55
N THR A 155 4.10 -2.59 10.14
CA THR A 155 3.32 -1.62 10.91
C THR A 155 2.65 -2.29 12.10
N GLN A 156 3.00 -1.82 13.29
CA GLN A 156 2.48 -2.30 14.57
C GLN A 156 1.40 -1.37 15.12
N THR A 157 1.49 -0.07 14.82
CA THR A 157 0.56 0.91 15.36
C THR A 157 0.08 1.89 14.29
N MET A 158 -1.21 2.19 14.31
CA MET A 158 -1.82 3.20 13.46
C MET A 158 -2.68 4.12 14.32
N ASP A 159 -2.37 5.41 14.32
CA ASP A 159 -3.13 6.44 15.02
C ASP A 159 -3.56 7.51 14.01
N VAL A 160 -4.82 7.44 13.58
CA VAL A 160 -5.40 8.34 12.58
C VAL A 160 -6.35 9.31 13.24
N THR A 161 -6.11 10.61 13.06
CA THR A 161 -7.08 11.67 13.32
C THR A 161 -7.39 12.36 12.01
N ALA A 162 -8.59 12.10 11.49
CA ALA A 162 -9.03 12.59 10.20
C ALA A 162 -10.54 12.91 10.27
N PRO A 163 -10.92 14.15 10.63
CA PRO A 163 -12.31 14.51 10.90
C PRO A 163 -13.26 14.35 9.72
N ASN A 164 -12.75 14.45 8.48
CA ASN A 164 -13.53 14.27 7.25
C ASN A 164 -13.41 12.87 6.63
N LEU A 165 -12.74 11.93 7.30
CA LEU A 165 -12.57 10.58 6.78
C LEU A 165 -13.93 9.88 6.73
N ARG A 166 -14.29 9.40 5.54
CA ARG A 166 -15.55 8.71 5.24
C ARG A 166 -15.32 7.23 4.99
N ILE A 167 -14.21 6.87 4.33
CA ILE A 167 -13.90 5.48 3.97
C ILE A 167 -12.56 5.10 4.57
N PHE A 168 -12.54 3.99 5.33
CA PHE A 168 -11.32 3.36 5.82
C PHE A 168 -11.25 1.90 5.37
N GLU A 169 -10.20 1.54 4.65
CA GLU A 169 -9.95 0.16 4.23
C GLU A 169 -8.60 -0.32 4.75
N LEU A 170 -8.63 -1.44 5.45
CA LEU A 170 -7.45 -2.15 5.92
C LEU A 170 -7.41 -3.53 5.26
N HIS A 171 -6.39 -3.77 4.45
CA HIS A 171 -6.18 -5.05 3.81
C HIS A 171 -4.95 -5.74 4.40
N TYR A 172 -5.16 -6.77 5.19
CA TYR A 172 -4.07 -7.55 5.77
C TYR A 172 -3.87 -8.83 4.93
N PHE A 173 -2.90 -8.81 4.03
CA PHE A 173 -2.36 -10.04 3.46
C PHE A 173 -1.27 -10.53 4.38
N ASN A 174 -1.46 -11.71 4.95
CA ASN A 174 -0.31 -12.51 5.30
C ASN A 174 0.32 -12.95 3.97
N SER A 175 1.32 -12.22 3.48
CA SER A 175 2.14 -12.67 2.37
C SER A 175 2.86 -13.94 2.81
N MET A 176 2.22 -15.10 2.66
CA MET A 176 2.75 -16.47 2.66
C MET A 176 4.20 -16.62 3.17
N THR A 177 4.43 -16.29 4.44
CA THR A 177 5.56 -16.67 5.27
C THR A 177 4.95 -16.93 6.65
N SER A 178 4.23 -18.02 6.82
CA SER A 178 4.89 -19.18 7.39
C SER A 178 4.11 -20.46 7.09
N VAL A 179 4.77 -21.42 6.42
CA VAL A 179 4.39 -22.85 6.45
C VAL A 179 4.64 -23.44 7.86
N THR A 180 4.98 -22.62 8.85
CA THR A 180 5.08 -22.99 10.27
C THR A 180 4.51 -21.88 11.16
N SER A 181 3.21 -21.61 11.09
CA SER A 181 2.38 -21.20 12.25
C SER A 181 1.04 -20.66 11.73
N TYR A 182 0.03 -21.52 11.73
CA TYR A 182 -1.31 -21.01 12.01
C TYR A 182 -1.24 -20.42 13.43
N GLY A 183 -1.20 -19.09 13.55
CA GLY A 183 -1.27 -18.44 14.87
C GLY A 183 -0.38 -17.25 15.15
N GLU A 184 0.35 -16.68 14.18
CA GLU A 184 0.94 -15.34 14.41
C GLU A 184 -0.17 -14.29 14.39
N SER A 185 -0.50 -13.80 15.59
CA SER A 185 -1.39 -12.67 15.80
C SER A 185 -0.85 -11.46 15.05
N ILE A 186 -1.69 -10.81 14.25
CA ILE A 186 -1.37 -9.48 13.73
C ILE A 186 -1.54 -8.53 14.91
N ASP A 187 -0.44 -8.21 15.60
CA ASP A 187 -0.41 -7.26 16.70
C ASP A 187 -0.47 -5.80 16.20
N LEU A 188 -1.32 -5.54 15.20
CA LEU A 188 -1.59 -4.20 14.68
C LEU A 188 -2.65 -3.53 15.56
N VAL A 189 -2.24 -2.47 16.25
CA VAL A 189 -3.16 -1.64 17.04
C VAL A 189 -3.60 -0.45 16.20
N VAL A 190 -4.90 -0.39 15.87
CA VAL A 190 -5.50 0.69 15.08
C VAL A 190 -6.37 1.58 15.97
N ARG A 191 -6.08 2.89 15.96
CA ARG A 191 -6.81 3.94 16.68
C ARG A 191 -7.26 4.99 15.66
N ILE A 192 -8.57 5.14 15.48
CA ILE A 192 -9.12 6.09 14.49
C ILE A 192 -10.06 7.07 15.18
N THR A 193 -9.81 8.35 14.96
CA THR A 193 -10.69 9.46 15.32
C THR A 193 -11.21 10.09 14.03
N ALA A 194 -12.38 9.63 13.59
CA ALA A 194 -13.05 10.04 12.35
C ALA A 194 -14.57 10.13 12.57
N PRO A 195 -15.11 11.26 13.08
CA PRO A 195 -16.54 11.42 13.35
C PRO A 195 -17.47 11.31 12.11
N ARG A 196 -16.92 11.45 10.90
CA ARG A 196 -17.66 11.35 9.63
C ARG A 196 -17.48 10.00 8.91
N LEU A 197 -16.94 9.00 9.62
CA LEU A 197 -16.68 7.70 9.04
C LEU A 197 -17.99 7.00 8.66
N GLU A 198 -18.10 6.63 7.38
CA GLU A 198 -19.29 6.01 6.78
C GLU A 198 -19.02 4.52 6.51
N GLU A 199 -17.82 4.17 6.06
CA GLU A 199 -17.46 2.82 5.64
C GLU A 199 -16.14 2.36 6.28
N ILE A 200 -16.17 1.11 6.78
CA ILE A 200 -14.99 0.40 7.27
C ILE A 200 -14.95 -0.95 6.57
N ALA A 201 -13.85 -1.23 5.85
CA ALA A 201 -13.58 -2.54 5.28
C ALA A 201 -12.29 -3.12 5.86
N ILE A 202 -12.35 -4.35 6.37
CA ILE A 202 -11.20 -5.06 6.92
C ILE A 202 -11.10 -6.39 6.17
N ASN A 203 -10.18 -6.45 5.21
CA ASN A 203 -10.13 -7.48 4.19
C ASN A 203 -8.84 -8.30 4.26
N ASN A 204 -8.94 -9.55 3.82
CA ASN A 204 -7.81 -10.43 3.56
C ASN A 204 -7.63 -10.70 2.05
N SER A 205 -8.16 -9.84 1.16
CA SER A 205 -8.10 -9.83 -0.34
C SER A 205 -7.58 -8.48 -0.92
N THR A 206 -6.66 -8.47 -1.90
CA THR A 206 -5.96 -7.22 -2.29
C THR A 206 -6.95 -6.18 -2.82
N PRO A 207 -6.70 -4.85 -2.70
CA PRO A 207 -7.67 -3.82 -3.11
C PRO A 207 -8.20 -3.97 -4.55
N GLY A 208 -7.41 -4.57 -5.45
CA GLY A 208 -7.78 -4.82 -6.86
C GLY A 208 -8.64 -6.07 -7.14
N ASP A 209 -8.96 -6.88 -6.13
CA ASP A 209 -9.69 -8.15 -6.32
C ASP A 209 -11.22 -7.98 -6.35
N ARG A 210 -11.72 -6.75 -6.13
CA ARG A 210 -13.13 -6.39 -6.33
C ARG A 210 -13.41 -6.20 -7.83
N GLY A 211 -13.43 -7.32 -8.53
CA GLY A 211 -13.58 -7.35 -9.99
C GLY A 211 -14.08 -8.66 -10.58
N GLN A 212 -14.68 -9.58 -9.82
CA GLN A 212 -15.59 -10.60 -10.36
C GLN A 212 -16.71 -10.89 -9.36
N PRO A 213 -17.99 -10.81 -9.74
CA PRO A 213 -19.02 -11.51 -8.99
C PRO A 213 -18.69 -13.00 -9.07
N GLY A 214 -18.30 -13.58 -7.93
CA GLY A 214 -18.22 -15.04 -7.81
C GLY A 214 -19.57 -15.64 -8.22
N PRO A 215 -19.58 -16.80 -8.91
CA PRO A 215 -20.83 -17.43 -9.27
C PRO A 215 -21.64 -17.65 -7.99
N ALA A 216 -22.88 -17.15 -8.04
CA ALA A 216 -23.83 -17.12 -6.96
C ALA A 216 -23.84 -18.43 -6.13
N ASP A 217 -23.80 -18.24 -4.82
CA ASP A 217 -24.51 -19.04 -3.82
C ASP A 217 -24.93 -20.45 -4.23
N THR A 218 -24.14 -21.44 -3.83
CA THR A 218 -24.70 -22.73 -3.41
C THR A 218 -24.25 -23.04 -2.00
N TRP A 219 -25.03 -22.56 -1.03
CA TRP A 219 -25.07 -23.14 0.31
C TRP A 219 -25.45 -24.63 0.24
N PRO A 220 -24.85 -25.51 1.06
CA PRO A 220 -25.10 -26.94 1.02
C PRO A 220 -26.40 -27.24 1.77
N GLY A 221 -27.51 -27.27 1.04
CA GLY A 221 -28.84 -27.33 1.65
C GLY A 221 -29.90 -28.01 0.81
N LYS A 222 -29.55 -29.00 -0.02
CA LYS A 222 -30.56 -29.93 -0.58
C LYS A 222 -30.08 -31.36 -0.53
N ARG A 223 -30.67 -32.10 0.41
CA ARG A 223 -30.76 -33.56 0.42
C ARG A 223 -31.21 -34.04 -0.96
N SER A 224 -30.39 -34.88 -1.59
CA SER A 224 -30.85 -35.76 -2.67
C SER A 224 -31.90 -36.72 -2.10
N PRO A 225 -33.08 -36.86 -2.72
CA PRO A 225 -34.01 -37.90 -2.33
C PRO A 225 -33.52 -39.24 -2.84
N SER A 226 -33.49 -40.20 -1.92
CA SER A 226 -33.26 -41.61 -2.14
C SER A 226 -34.14 -42.16 -3.27
N GLN A 227 -33.53 -42.87 -4.22
CA GLN A 227 -34.20 -43.97 -4.91
C GLN A 227 -33.47 -45.28 -4.61
N LYS A 228 -34.29 -46.25 -4.22
CA LYS A 228 -34.00 -47.57 -3.65
C LYS A 228 -33.45 -48.56 -4.69
N PRO A 229 -32.90 -49.71 -4.23
CA PRO A 229 -32.12 -50.63 -5.05
C PRO A 229 -33.01 -51.59 -5.83
N HIS A 230 -32.52 -52.07 -6.98
CA HIS A 230 -32.97 -53.33 -7.56
C HIS A 230 -31.77 -54.20 -7.97
N SER A 231 -31.76 -55.37 -7.34
CA SER A 231 -30.95 -56.56 -7.62
C SER A 231 -31.37 -57.20 -8.95
N SER A 232 -30.40 -57.65 -9.76
CA SER A 232 -30.18 -59.08 -10.07
C SER A 232 -29.38 -59.27 -11.38
N ASP A 233 -28.31 -60.06 -11.26
CA ASP A 233 -27.92 -61.19 -12.11
C ASP A 233 -27.46 -61.06 -13.58
N ALA A 234 -26.50 -61.95 -13.85
CA ALA A 234 -26.23 -62.73 -15.07
C ALA A 234 -25.23 -62.18 -16.13
N TRP A 235 -23.99 -62.68 -16.00
CA TRP A 235 -23.19 -63.41 -17.01
C TRP A 235 -23.13 -62.88 -18.45
N ALA A 236 -21.92 -62.49 -18.87
CA ALA A 236 -21.10 -63.19 -19.87
C ALA A 236 -19.64 -62.71 -19.78
#